data_AF-F2U7K5-F1
#
_entry.id   AF-F2U7K5-F1
#
_cell.length_a   1.000
_cell.length_b   1.000
_cell.length_c   1.000
_cell.angle_alpha   90.00
_cell.angle_beta   90.00
_cell.angle_gamma   90.00
#
_symmetry.space_group_name_H-M   'P 1'
#
loop_
_entity.id
_entity.type
_entity.pdbx_description
1 polymer ?
#
loop_
_entity_poly.entity_id
_entity_poly.type
_entity_poly.pdbx_seq_one_letter_code
_entity_poly.pdbx_strand_id
1 'polypeptide(L)'
;MERASHVLVLCRRYYDHSLLSAESYFHIIAYNSEFCSRFISSNLRFANWRGSLGCKCQYKHLVDWCGCSPNVFIADDLRLLKSLPSAPNFFARKFDGRVSDSVIHDCV
;
A
#
# COMPACT_ATOMS: atom_id res chain seq x y z
N MET A 1 18.86 11.09 22.17
CA MET A 1 17.45 11.58 22.17
C MET A 1 17.23 12.76 21.23
N GLU A 2 18.17 13.72 21.11
CA GLU A 2 18.05 14.92 20.25
C GLU A 2 17.98 14.68 18.72
N ARG A 3 18.63 13.63 18.21
CA ARG A 3 18.68 13.39 16.75
C ARG A 3 17.37 12.85 16.18
N ALA A 4 16.65 12.03 16.95
CA ALA A 4 15.37 11.45 16.53
C ALA A 4 14.27 12.51 16.46
N SER A 5 14.24 13.47 17.39
CA SER A 5 13.29 14.58 17.37
C SER A 5 13.51 15.51 16.17
N HIS A 6 14.77 15.75 15.77
CA HIS A 6 15.09 16.57 14.61
C HIS A 6 14.59 15.96 13.29
N VAL A 7 14.80 14.66 13.07
CA VAL A 7 14.33 13.95 11.87
C VAL A 7 12.80 14.01 11.77
N LEU A 8 12.09 13.82 12.89
CA LEU A 8 10.62 13.86 12.92
C LEU A 8 10.07 15.24 12.50
N VAL A 9 10.63 16.33 13.05
CA VAL A 9 10.18 17.70 12.74
C VAL A 9 10.44 18.05 11.28
N LEU A 10 11.62 17.71 10.76
CA LEU A 10 11.96 17.95 9.35
C LEU A 10 11.08 17.13 8.40
N CYS A 11 10.91 15.84 8.67
CA CYS A 11 10.05 14.99 7.85
C CYS A 11 8.61 15.51 7.83
N ARG A 12 8.07 15.92 8.98
CA ARG A 12 6.70 16.47 9.02
C ARG A 12 6.53 17.66 8.08
N ARG A 13 7.40 18.67 8.18
CA ARG A 13 7.36 19.86 7.33
C ARG A 13 7.53 19.53 5.84
N TYR A 14 8.42 18.59 5.51
CA TYR A 14 8.62 18.17 4.13
C TYR A 14 7.38 17.47 3.55
N TYR A 15 6.78 16.58 4.34
CA TYR A 15 5.67 15.75 3.90
C TYR A 15 4.30 16.44 3.93
N ASP A 16 4.18 17.63 4.55
CA ASP A 16 3.01 18.51 4.44
C ASP A 16 2.75 18.98 3.00
N HIS A 17 3.80 18.97 2.15
CA HIS A 17 3.73 19.42 0.75
C HIS A 17 4.16 18.34 -0.26
N SER A 18 4.13 17.07 0.14
CA SER A 18 4.50 15.95 -0.72
C SER A 18 3.29 15.21 -1.29
N LEU A 19 3.39 14.73 -2.53
CA LEU A 19 2.39 13.82 -3.11
C LEU A 19 2.56 12.41 -2.52
N LEU A 20 1.45 11.72 -2.23
CA LEU A 20 1.45 10.37 -1.67
C LEU A 20 2.31 10.23 -0.40
N SER A 21 2.28 11.24 0.49
CA SER A 21 3.15 11.32 1.68
C SER A 21 3.16 10.05 2.54
N ALA A 22 2.00 9.41 2.72
CA ALA A 22 1.86 8.20 3.50
C ALA A 22 2.68 7.00 2.95
N GLU A 23 3.00 7.00 1.66
CA GLU A 23 3.74 5.89 1.02
C GLU A 23 5.23 5.91 1.36
N SER A 24 5.78 7.02 1.88
CA SER A 24 7.22 7.09 2.23
C SER A 24 7.52 7.72 3.59
N TYR A 25 6.65 8.56 4.15
CA TYR A 25 6.86 9.23 5.44
C TYR A 25 7.31 8.28 6.56
N PHE A 26 6.55 7.21 6.78
CA PHE A 26 6.83 6.24 7.85
C PHE A 26 8.09 5.42 7.59
N HIS A 27 8.39 5.13 6.32
CA HIS A 27 9.63 4.45 5.95
C HIS A 27 10.84 5.31 6.30
N ILE A 28 10.86 6.57 5.88
CA ILE A 28 11.96 7.49 6.15
C ILE A 28 12.19 7.66 7.66
N ILE A 29 11.12 7.85 8.44
CA ILE A 29 11.23 7.96 9.90
C ILE A 29 11.74 6.66 10.51
N ALA A 30 11.18 5.51 10.16
CA ALA A 30 11.58 4.23 10.74
C ALA A 30 13.06 3.95 10.50
N TYR A 31 13.55 4.14 9.27
CA TYR A 31 14.94 3.91 8.90
C TYR A 31 15.94 4.88 9.54
N ASN A 32 15.52 6.12 9.85
CA ASN A 32 16.38 7.14 10.46
C ASN A 32 16.16 7.32 11.98
N SER A 33 15.33 6.47 12.58
CA SER A 33 15.08 6.45 14.02
C SER A 33 15.96 5.43 14.75
N GLU A 34 15.94 5.47 16.08
CA GLU A 34 16.55 4.43 16.92
C GLU A 34 15.89 3.06 16.78
N PHE A 35 14.71 2.98 16.16
CA PHE A 35 13.97 1.74 15.91
C PHE A 35 14.30 1.08 14.56
N CYS A 36 15.32 1.54 13.85
CA CYS A 36 15.67 1.03 12.51
C CYS A 36 15.89 -0.50 12.49
N SER A 37 16.41 -1.08 13.57
CA SER A 37 16.62 -2.52 13.72
C SER A 37 15.34 -3.34 13.91
N ARG A 38 14.20 -2.68 14.20
CA ARG A 38 12.88 -3.30 14.35
C ARG A 38 12.05 -3.25 13.06
N PHE A 39 12.57 -2.63 12.00
CA PHE A 39 11.87 -2.53 10.74
C PHE A 39 11.81 -3.89 10.05
N ILE A 40 10.60 -4.33 9.72
CA ILE A 40 10.36 -5.51 8.89
C ILE A 40 9.89 -5.02 7.53
N SER A 41 10.59 -5.44 6.47
CA SER A 41 10.27 -5.07 5.08
C SER A 41 9.06 -5.84 4.53
N SER A 42 7.97 -5.88 5.29
CA SER A 42 6.68 -6.45 4.89
C SER A 42 5.56 -5.72 5.62
N ASN A 43 4.52 -5.33 4.87
CA ASN A 43 3.32 -4.68 5.41
C ASN A 43 2.18 -5.68 5.68
N LEU A 44 2.45 -6.97 5.50
CA LEU A 44 1.52 -8.08 5.72
C LEU A 44 0.26 -8.05 4.84
N ARG A 45 0.30 -7.34 3.70
CA ARG A 45 -0.84 -7.10 2.82
C ARG A 45 -0.53 -7.52 1.40
N PHE A 46 -1.48 -8.19 0.77
CA PHE A 46 -1.46 -8.48 -0.65
C PHE A 46 -2.29 -7.44 -1.43
N ALA A 47 -1.73 -6.91 -2.52
CA ALA A 47 -2.42 -5.96 -3.39
C ALA A 47 -2.35 -6.45 -4.85
N ASN A 48 -3.49 -6.51 -5.54
CA ASN A 48 -3.59 -7.01 -6.92
C ASN A 48 -3.08 -5.98 -7.95
N TRP A 49 -1.76 -5.75 -7.97
CA TRP A 49 -1.14 -4.86 -8.93
C TRP A 49 -1.07 -5.52 -10.31
N ARG A 50 -1.79 -4.95 -11.28
CA ARG A 50 -1.68 -5.30 -12.71
C ARG A 50 -1.46 -4.02 -13.49
N GLY A 51 -0.21 -3.72 -13.83
CA GLY A 51 0.20 -2.42 -14.38
C GLY A 51 -0.57 -2.03 -15.65
N SER A 52 -0.78 -2.97 -16.57
CA SER A 52 -1.51 -2.75 -17.83
C SER A 52 -2.96 -2.33 -17.63
N LEU A 53 -3.59 -2.72 -16.52
CA LEU A 53 -4.99 -2.41 -16.22
C LEU A 53 -5.14 -1.24 -15.24
N GLY A 54 -4.24 -1.14 -14.25
CA GLY A 54 -4.34 -0.21 -13.13
C GLY A 54 -3.61 1.13 -13.31
N CYS A 55 -2.74 1.28 -14.30
CA CYS A 55 -1.95 2.49 -14.54
C CYS A 55 -2.45 3.29 -15.75
N LYS A 56 -3.65 3.86 -15.66
CA LYS A 56 -4.30 4.60 -16.76
C LYS A 56 -4.27 6.13 -16.60
N CYS A 57 -3.52 6.65 -15.63
CA CYS A 57 -3.49 8.08 -15.29
C CYS A 57 -4.89 8.68 -15.02
N GLN A 58 -5.79 7.88 -14.45
CA GLN A 58 -7.20 8.28 -14.21
C GLN A 58 -7.37 9.48 -13.28
N TYR A 59 -6.34 9.80 -12.46
CA TYR A 59 -6.37 10.87 -11.47
C TYR A 59 -5.76 12.19 -11.94
N LYS A 60 -5.41 12.31 -13.23
CA LYS A 60 -4.79 13.53 -13.80
C LYS A 60 -5.60 14.82 -13.58
N HIS A 61 -6.91 14.69 -13.40
CA HIS A 61 -7.81 15.81 -13.13
C HIS A 61 -7.82 16.28 -11.67
N LEU A 62 -7.25 15.48 -10.75
CA LEU A 62 -7.17 15.78 -9.32
C LEU A 62 -5.75 16.19 -8.91
N VAL A 63 -4.74 15.62 -9.56
CA VAL A 63 -3.32 15.85 -9.27
C VAL A 63 -2.53 15.98 -10.55
N ASP A 64 -1.49 16.82 -10.52
CA ASP A 64 -0.57 17.05 -11.66
C ASP A 64 0.44 15.90 -11.84
N TRP A 65 -0.02 14.67 -11.65
CA TRP A 65 0.80 13.46 -11.72
C TRP A 65 -0.02 12.27 -12.21
N CYS A 66 0.66 11.25 -12.74
CA CYS A 66 0.04 9.98 -13.08
C CYS A 66 0.27 8.95 -11.98
N GLY A 67 -0.81 8.39 -11.45
CA GLY A 67 -0.79 7.30 -10.48
C GLY A 67 -1.34 6.00 -11.03
N CYS A 68 -1.15 4.93 -10.25
CA CYS A 68 -1.75 3.62 -10.47
C CYS A 68 -2.64 3.26 -9.28
N SER A 69 -3.60 2.37 -9.50
CA SER A 69 -4.37 1.73 -8.43
C SER A 69 -4.32 0.21 -8.56
N PRO A 70 -4.30 -0.56 -7.45
CA PRO A 70 -4.54 -1.99 -7.50
C PRO A 70 -5.92 -2.30 -8.09
N ASN A 71 -6.04 -3.47 -8.70
CA ASN A 71 -7.30 -3.93 -9.27
C ASN A 71 -8.19 -4.55 -8.18
N VAL A 72 -9.48 -4.60 -8.47
CA VAL A 72 -10.43 -5.37 -7.68
C VAL A 72 -10.20 -6.85 -7.98
N PHE A 73 -10.15 -7.69 -6.95
CA PHE A 73 -10.12 -9.14 -7.13
C PHE A 73 -11.40 -9.62 -7.80
N ILE A 74 -11.26 -10.62 -8.67
CA ILE A 74 -12.38 -11.31 -9.32
C ILE A 74 -12.34 -12.80 -9.00
N ALA A 75 -13.38 -13.55 -9.38
CA ALA A 75 -13.48 -14.99 -9.13
C ALA A 75 -12.23 -15.78 -9.58
N ASP A 76 -11.62 -15.42 -10.70
CA ASP A 76 -10.41 -16.06 -11.22
C ASP A 76 -9.19 -15.91 -10.28
N ASP A 77 -9.19 -14.87 -9.43
CA ASP A 77 -8.13 -14.59 -8.47
C ASP A 77 -8.25 -15.41 -7.19
N LEU A 78 -9.35 -16.16 -6.99
CA LEU A 78 -9.56 -16.98 -5.79
C LEU A 78 -8.44 -18.01 -5.60
N ARG A 79 -7.97 -18.62 -6.69
CA ARG A 79 -6.85 -19.58 -6.62
C ARG A 79 -5.59 -18.90 -6.14
N LEU A 80 -5.30 -17.70 -6.65
CA LEU A 80 -4.16 -16.90 -6.22
C LEU A 80 -4.27 -16.60 -4.72
N LEU A 81 -5.42 -16.07 -4.28
CA LEU A 81 -5.66 -15.73 -2.87
C LEU A 81 -5.53 -16.93 -1.92
N LYS A 82 -6.07 -18.10 -2.29
CA LYS A 82 -5.96 -19.34 -1.50
C LYS A 82 -4.56 -19.95 -1.51
N SER A 83 -3.78 -19.68 -2.57
CA SER A 83 -2.40 -20.13 -2.71
C SER A 83 -1.38 -19.21 -2.04
N LEU A 84 -1.79 -18.02 -1.57
CA LEU A 84 -0.90 -17.12 -0.84
C LEU A 84 -0.36 -17.87 0.40
N PRO A 85 0.97 -17.93 0.58
CA PRO A 85 1.54 -18.59 1.73
C PRO A 85 0.96 -18.00 3.02
N SER A 86 0.66 -18.85 4.00
CA SER A 86 0.14 -18.49 5.33
C SER A 86 1.06 -17.57 6.13
N ALA A 87 2.25 -17.23 5.61
CA ALA A 87 3.11 -16.18 6.12
C ALA A 87 3.69 -15.31 4.98
N PRO A 88 3.66 -13.96 5.07
CA PRO A 88 3.06 -13.15 6.12
C PRO A 88 1.94 -12.25 5.58
N ASN A 89 1.16 -12.67 4.58
CA ASN A 89 0.02 -11.86 4.10
C ASN A 89 -1.26 -12.25 4.85
N PHE A 90 -1.71 -11.40 5.77
CA PHE A 90 -2.95 -11.61 6.54
C PHE A 90 -4.15 -10.87 5.93
N PHE A 91 -3.89 -9.90 5.07
CA PHE A 91 -4.93 -9.06 4.46
C PHE A 91 -4.69 -8.92 2.95
N ALA A 92 -5.76 -8.68 2.20
CA ALA A 92 -5.68 -8.39 0.77
C ALA A 92 -6.52 -7.16 0.38
N ARG A 93 -6.19 -6.52 -0.76
CA ARG A 93 -6.98 -5.44 -1.38
C ARG A 93 -6.81 -5.41 -2.91
N LYS A 94 -7.77 -4.92 -3.70
CA LYS A 94 -9.07 -4.31 -3.33
C LYS A 94 -10.22 -5.30 -3.57
N PHE A 95 -11.29 -5.17 -2.79
CA PHE A 95 -12.54 -5.89 -2.98
C PHE A 95 -13.66 -4.88 -3.23
N ASP A 96 -14.62 -5.22 -4.10
CA ASP A 96 -15.80 -4.41 -4.40
C ASP A 96 -16.94 -5.33 -4.84
N GLY A 97 -18.00 -5.45 -4.03
CA GLY A 97 -19.10 -6.38 -4.30
C GLY A 97 -19.88 -6.07 -5.58
N ARG A 98 -19.76 -4.85 -6.13
CA ARG A 98 -20.35 -4.52 -7.44
C ARG A 98 -19.56 -5.09 -8.61
N VAL A 99 -18.28 -5.41 -8.41
CA VAL A 99 -17.39 -5.99 -9.43
C VAL A 99 -17.36 -7.50 -9.30
N SER A 100 -17.19 -8.01 -8.08
CA SER A 100 -17.20 -9.44 -7.80
C SER A 100 -17.59 -9.68 -6.35
N ASP A 101 -18.83 -10.13 -6.15
CA ASP A 101 -19.34 -10.51 -4.82
C ASP A 101 -18.84 -11.90 -4.42
N SER A 102 -18.71 -12.82 -5.39
CA SER A 102 -18.26 -14.20 -5.17
C SER A 102 -16.89 -14.28 -4.50
N VAL A 103 -15.92 -13.44 -4.91
CA VAL A 103 -14.59 -13.46 -4.29
C VAL A 103 -14.60 -12.96 -2.85
N ILE A 104 -15.57 -12.12 -2.47
CA ILE A 104 -15.71 -11.64 -1.08
C ILE A 104 -16.27 -12.76 -0.22
N HIS A 105 -17.29 -13.47 -0.72
CA HIS A 105 -17.89 -14.59 -0.01
C HIS A 105 -16.93 -15.79 0.14
N ASP A 106 -16.16 -16.12 -0.91
CA ASP A 106 -15.37 -17.36 -0.97
C ASP A 106 -13.94 -17.23 -0.37
N CYS A 107 -13.55 -16.03 0.05
CA CYS A 107 -12.30 -15.74 0.77
C CYS A 107 -12.46 -15.59 2.28
N VAL A 108 -13.69 -15.44 2.78
CA VAL A 108 -14.02 -15.49 4.22
C VAL A 108 -14.13 -16.95 4.67
#